data_AF-A0A341B283-F1
#
_entry.id   AF-A0A341B283-F1
#
_cell.length_a   1.000
_cell.length_b   1.000
_cell.length_c   1.000
_cell.angle_alpha   90.00
_cell.angle_beta   90.00
_cell.angle_gamma   90.00
#
_symmetry.space_group_name_H-M   'P 1'
#
loop_
_entity.id
_entity.type
_entity.pdbx_description
1 polymer ?
#
loop_
_entity_poly.entity_id
_entity_poly.type
_entity_poly.pdbx_seq_one_letter_code
_entity_poly.pdbx_strand_id
1 'polypeptide(L)'
;MAGRGKLEERLYSVLCCTVCLDLPKASVYQCTNGHLMCAGCFIHLLADARLKEEQATCPNCRCEISKSLCCRNLAVEKAVSELPSECGFCLCQFPRSLLERHQKEECQDRVTQCKYKRIGCPWHGPFHELTVHEAACAHPTKTGNELMEILDEMDQSHRKEMQLYNSIFSLLSFEKIGYTEVQFRPYRTDDFITRLYYETPRFTVLNQTWVLKARVNDSERNPNLSCKRTLSFQLLLKSKVTAPLECSFLLLKGPYDDVKISPVIYHFVFTNESNETDYVPLPIVDSVECNKLLAAKNINLRLFLFQIQK
;
A
#
# COMPACT_ATOMS: atom_id res chain seq x y z
N MET A 1 -35.54 31.00 -3.92
CA MET A 1 -34.30 30.24 -3.64
C MET A 1 -34.10 29.14 -4.71
N ALA A 2 -33.77 29.49 -5.96
CA ALA A 2 -33.77 28.53 -7.09
C ALA A 2 -32.46 28.53 -7.93
N GLY A 3 -31.35 29.00 -7.35
CA GLY A 3 -30.10 29.25 -8.09
C GLY A 3 -28.82 28.63 -7.52
N ARG A 4 -28.79 28.11 -6.27
CA ARG A 4 -27.56 27.58 -5.66
C ARG A 4 -27.19 26.17 -6.15
N GLY A 5 -28.14 25.23 -6.20
CA GLY A 5 -27.87 23.85 -6.65
C GLY A 5 -27.38 23.73 -8.09
N LYS A 6 -27.78 24.65 -8.99
CA LYS A 6 -27.42 24.57 -10.41
C LYS A 6 -25.93 24.74 -10.70
N LEU A 7 -25.19 25.48 -9.89
CA LEU A 7 -23.75 25.66 -10.11
C LEU A 7 -22.96 24.50 -9.50
N GLU A 8 -23.29 24.10 -8.28
CA GLU A 8 -22.64 22.99 -7.59
C GLU A 8 -22.77 21.67 -8.36
N GLU A 9 -23.98 21.35 -8.85
CA GLU A 9 -24.23 20.18 -9.70
C GLU A 9 -23.42 20.22 -11.01
N ARG A 10 -23.32 21.41 -11.62
CA ARG A 10 -22.51 21.58 -12.85
C ARG A 10 -21.02 21.46 -12.58
N LEU A 11 -20.54 21.98 -11.45
CA LEU A 11 -19.15 21.84 -11.02
C LEU A 11 -18.82 20.37 -10.73
N TYR A 12 -19.75 19.62 -10.14
CA TYR A 12 -19.58 18.18 -9.94
C TYR A 12 -19.23 17.48 -11.25
N SER A 13 -20.04 17.70 -12.30
CA SER A 13 -19.82 17.08 -13.61
C SER A 13 -18.50 17.49 -14.28
N VAL A 14 -18.05 18.74 -14.09
CA VAL A 14 -16.84 19.25 -14.75
C VAL A 14 -15.56 18.84 -14.03
N LEU A 15 -15.62 18.67 -12.70
CA LEU A 15 -14.46 18.37 -11.86
C LEU A 15 -14.25 16.86 -11.62
N CYS A 16 -15.16 16.01 -12.11
CA CYS A 16 -15.01 14.56 -12.04
C CYS A 16 -13.77 14.07 -12.79
N CYS A 17 -13.18 13.00 -12.26
CA CYS A 17 -12.17 12.26 -12.98
C CYS A 17 -12.76 11.63 -14.25
N THR A 18 -12.09 11.77 -15.39
CA THR A 18 -12.53 11.20 -16.67
C THR A 18 -12.47 9.67 -16.74
N VAL A 19 -11.97 9.01 -15.69
CA VAL A 19 -11.81 7.55 -15.62
C VAL A 19 -12.85 6.94 -14.70
N CYS A 20 -12.87 7.32 -13.41
CA CYS A 20 -13.83 6.78 -12.45
C CYS A 20 -15.15 7.54 -12.39
N LEU A 21 -15.27 8.67 -13.11
CA LEU A 21 -16.46 9.52 -13.16
C LEU A 21 -16.93 10.06 -11.79
N ASP A 22 -16.02 10.07 -10.83
CA ASP A 22 -16.26 10.55 -9.48
C ASP A 22 -15.34 11.74 -9.15
N LEU A 23 -15.75 12.54 -8.17
CA LEU A 23 -14.96 13.66 -7.69
C LEU A 23 -13.72 13.15 -6.94
N PRO A 24 -12.51 13.58 -7.33
CA PRO A 24 -11.28 13.14 -6.69
C PRO A 24 -11.26 13.39 -5.17
N LYS A 25 -10.74 12.41 -4.41
CA LYS A 25 -10.55 12.53 -2.94
C LYS A 25 -9.13 12.95 -2.54
N ALA A 26 -8.20 12.91 -3.49
CA ALA A 26 -6.77 13.16 -3.28
C ALA A 26 -6.24 14.01 -4.44
N SER A 27 -4.96 13.87 -4.77
CA SER A 27 -4.32 14.65 -5.84
C SER A 27 -5.04 14.49 -7.18
N VAL A 28 -5.10 15.58 -7.95
CA VAL A 28 -5.70 15.62 -9.28
C VAL A 28 -4.64 15.95 -10.31
N TYR A 29 -4.55 15.14 -11.35
CA TYR A 29 -3.66 15.34 -12.48
C TYR A 29 -4.44 15.80 -13.70
N GLN A 30 -3.88 16.74 -14.43
CA GLN A 30 -4.46 17.28 -15.66
C GLN A 30 -3.54 16.97 -16.84
N CYS A 31 -4.13 16.42 -17.91
CA CYS A 31 -3.39 16.25 -19.16
C CYS A 31 -3.18 17.58 -19.88
N THR A 32 -2.30 17.62 -20.89
CA THR A 32 -1.98 18.84 -21.65
C THR A 32 -3.21 19.52 -22.29
N ASN A 33 -4.27 18.76 -22.56
CA ASN A 33 -5.53 19.26 -23.14
C ASN A 33 -6.62 19.58 -22.10
N GLY A 34 -6.36 19.44 -20.79
CA GLY A 34 -7.29 19.87 -19.75
C GLY A 34 -8.15 18.79 -19.08
N HIS A 35 -8.04 17.52 -19.47
CA HIS A 35 -8.81 16.43 -18.84
C HIS A 35 -8.25 16.04 -17.49
N LEU A 36 -9.14 15.84 -16.51
CA LEU A 36 -8.80 15.57 -15.12
C LEU A 36 -8.79 14.07 -14.80
N MET A 37 -7.76 13.63 -14.08
CA MET A 37 -7.60 12.26 -13.61
C MET A 37 -7.26 12.29 -12.12
N CYS A 38 -7.98 11.53 -11.29
CA CYS A 38 -7.58 11.37 -9.89
C CYS A 38 -6.26 10.59 -9.81
N ALA A 39 -5.50 10.76 -8.73
CA ALA A 39 -4.20 10.11 -8.54
C ALA A 39 -4.26 8.59 -8.76
N GLY A 40 -5.29 7.91 -8.23
CA GLY A 40 -5.45 6.46 -8.38
C GLY A 40 -5.63 6.04 -9.83
N CYS A 41 -6.56 6.69 -10.56
CA CYS A 41 -6.79 6.38 -11.98
C CYS A 41 -5.60 6.74 -12.87
N PHE A 42 -4.94 7.87 -12.60
CA PHE A 42 -3.73 8.27 -13.32
C PHE A 42 -2.63 7.20 -13.18
N ILE A 43 -2.34 6.78 -11.95
CA ILE A 43 -1.35 5.73 -11.67
C ILE A 43 -1.77 4.39 -12.30
N HIS A 44 -3.07 4.05 -12.27
CA HIS A 44 -3.59 2.86 -12.91
C HIS A 44 -3.35 2.84 -14.42
N LEU A 45 -3.63 3.96 -15.12
CA LEU A 45 -3.39 4.10 -16.56
C LEU A 45 -1.90 3.96 -16.91
N LEU A 46 -1.00 4.58 -16.13
CA LEU A 46 0.44 4.45 -16.33
C LEU A 46 0.92 3.00 -16.15
N ALA A 47 0.43 2.32 -15.11
CA ALA A 47 0.76 0.93 -14.85
C ALA A 47 0.18 -0.02 -15.90
N ASP A 48 -1.02 0.25 -16.41
CA ASP A 48 -1.65 -0.55 -17.48
C ASP A 48 -0.88 -0.45 -18.80
N ALA A 49 -0.55 0.78 -19.21
CA ALA A 49 0.28 1.02 -20.39
C ALA A 49 1.66 0.33 -20.27
N ARG A 50 2.26 0.34 -19.07
CA ARG A 50 3.52 -0.36 -18.80
C ARG A 50 3.39 -1.87 -19.01
N LEU A 51 2.32 -2.49 -18.52
CA LEU A 51 2.09 -3.93 -18.68
C LEU A 51 1.86 -4.31 -20.15
N LYS A 52 1.16 -3.46 -20.90
CA LYS A 52 0.84 -3.66 -22.32
C LYS A 52 1.96 -3.30 -23.29
N GLU A 53 3.06 -2.72 -22.80
CA GLU A 53 4.11 -2.17 -23.66
C GLU A 53 3.61 -1.05 -24.58
N GLU A 54 2.63 -0.28 -24.11
CA GLU A 54 2.02 0.81 -24.85
C GLU A 54 2.39 2.16 -24.26
N GLN A 55 2.24 3.20 -25.06
CA GLN A 55 2.32 4.57 -24.56
C GLN A 55 1.04 4.88 -23.76
N ALA A 56 1.21 5.38 -22.54
CA ALA A 56 0.06 5.81 -21.74
C ALA A 56 -0.58 7.05 -22.39
N THR A 57 -1.91 7.00 -22.58
CA THR A 57 -2.67 8.08 -23.19
C THR A 57 -3.88 8.49 -22.35
N CYS A 58 -4.30 9.74 -22.49
CA CYS A 58 -5.52 10.25 -21.87
C CYS A 58 -6.74 9.51 -22.47
N PRO A 59 -7.64 8.92 -21.65
CA PRO A 59 -8.78 8.17 -22.18
C PRO A 59 -9.75 9.01 -23.02
N ASN A 60 -9.82 10.32 -22.78
CA ASN A 60 -10.75 11.19 -23.49
C ASN A 60 -10.17 11.74 -24.81
N CYS A 61 -8.95 12.28 -24.79
CA CYS A 61 -8.35 12.95 -25.96
C CYS A 61 -7.13 12.25 -26.56
N ARG A 62 -6.71 11.13 -25.99
CA ARG A 62 -5.61 10.27 -26.46
C ARG A 62 -4.22 10.93 -26.54
N CYS A 63 -4.05 12.13 -25.98
CA CYS A 63 -2.73 12.73 -25.86
C CYS A 63 -1.87 11.91 -24.91
N GLU A 64 -0.55 11.98 -25.09
CA GLU A 64 0.40 11.29 -24.23
C GLU A 64 0.27 11.78 -22.78
N ILE A 65 0.27 10.84 -21.84
CA ILE A 65 0.28 11.13 -20.41
C ILE A 65 1.50 10.50 -19.74
N SER A 66 2.11 11.23 -18.81
CA SER A 66 3.23 10.77 -18.02
C SER A 66 3.36 11.64 -16.77
N LYS A 67 4.18 11.21 -15.80
CA LYS A 67 4.46 11.99 -14.59
C LYS A 67 5.11 13.36 -14.87
N SER A 68 5.76 13.53 -16.03
CA SER A 68 6.40 14.79 -16.43
C SER A 68 5.51 15.67 -17.31
N LEU A 69 4.59 15.08 -18.08
CA LEU A 69 3.69 15.82 -18.98
C LEU A 69 2.42 16.31 -18.29
N CYS A 70 1.89 15.52 -17.34
CA CYS A 70 0.68 15.89 -16.60
C CYS A 70 1.03 16.74 -15.39
N CYS A 71 0.32 17.85 -15.20
CA CYS A 71 0.50 18.71 -14.03
C CYS A 71 -0.47 18.33 -12.91
N ARG A 72 -0.04 18.49 -11.65
CA ARG A 72 -0.94 18.38 -10.49
C ARG A 72 -1.75 19.67 -10.38
N ASN A 73 -3.08 19.58 -10.48
CA ASN A 73 -3.96 20.74 -10.45
C ASN A 73 -4.46 21.03 -9.04
N LEU A 74 -3.70 21.84 -8.30
CA LEU A 74 -4.04 22.26 -6.94
C LEU A 74 -5.30 23.13 -6.86
N ALA A 75 -5.64 23.84 -7.94
CA ALA A 75 -6.84 24.67 -7.96
C ALA A 75 -8.10 23.81 -7.99
N VAL A 76 -8.09 22.74 -8.79
CA VAL A 76 -9.17 21.73 -8.80
C VAL A 76 -9.24 21.01 -7.45
N GLU A 77 -8.11 20.64 -6.85
CA GLU A 77 -8.09 20.02 -5.51
C GLU A 77 -8.79 20.91 -4.46
N LYS A 78 -8.49 22.21 -4.45
CA LYS A 78 -9.14 23.18 -3.56
C LYS A 78 -10.62 23.39 -3.90
N ALA A 79 -10.98 23.45 -5.18
CA ALA A 79 -12.38 23.60 -5.57
C ALA A 79 -13.21 22.39 -5.13
N VAL A 80 -12.69 21.18 -5.33
CA VAL A 80 -13.35 19.94 -4.92
C VAL A 80 -13.44 19.85 -3.40
N SER A 81 -12.46 20.33 -2.64
CA SER A 81 -12.51 20.28 -1.17
C SER A 81 -13.62 21.14 -0.56
N GLU A 82 -14.07 22.19 -1.25
CA GLU A 82 -15.16 23.06 -0.81
C GLU A 82 -16.54 22.55 -1.23
N LEU A 83 -16.61 21.57 -2.14
CA LEU A 83 -17.90 21.00 -2.55
C LEU A 83 -18.55 20.25 -1.38
N PRO A 84 -19.89 20.30 -1.28
CA PRO A 84 -20.62 19.59 -0.24
C PRO A 84 -20.52 18.08 -0.42
N SER A 85 -20.45 17.36 0.70
CA SER A 85 -20.54 15.90 0.78
C SER A 85 -21.28 15.52 2.05
N GLU A 86 -22.02 14.42 1.99
CA GLU A 86 -22.78 13.92 3.13
C GLU A 86 -21.88 13.15 4.10
N CYS A 87 -22.13 13.33 5.39
CA CYS A 87 -21.55 12.51 6.43
C CYS A 87 -22.17 11.12 6.39
N GLY A 88 -21.34 10.07 6.25
CA GLY A 88 -21.79 8.68 6.27
C GLY A 88 -22.43 8.18 7.58
N PHE A 89 -22.50 9.01 8.62
CA PHE A 89 -23.16 8.67 9.89
C PHE A 89 -24.48 9.44 10.08
N CYS A 90 -24.42 10.78 10.14
CA CYS A 90 -25.60 11.61 10.39
C CYS A 90 -26.30 12.13 9.12
N LEU A 91 -25.76 11.83 7.93
CA LEU A 91 -26.27 12.24 6.61
C LEU A 91 -26.34 13.77 6.38
N CYS A 92 -25.83 14.58 7.30
CA CYS A 92 -25.73 16.04 7.12
C CYS A 92 -24.63 16.39 6.11
N GLN A 93 -24.83 17.50 5.38
CA GLN A 93 -23.90 17.99 4.37
C GLN A 93 -22.84 18.90 5.00
N PHE A 94 -21.58 18.65 4.64
CA PHE A 94 -20.44 19.47 5.01
C PHE A 94 -19.52 19.68 3.80
N PRO A 95 -18.71 20.75 3.77
CA PRO A 95 -17.58 20.82 2.86
C PRO A 95 -16.70 19.58 3.03
N ARG A 96 -16.23 19.00 1.91
CA ARG A 96 -15.36 17.82 1.93
C ARG A 96 -14.11 18.02 2.80
N SER A 97 -13.57 19.24 2.84
CA SER A 97 -12.44 19.64 3.68
C SER A 97 -12.69 19.48 5.18
N LEU A 98 -13.95 19.58 5.63
CA LEU A 98 -14.33 19.46 7.04
C LEU A 98 -14.88 18.08 7.41
N LEU A 99 -15.21 17.26 6.41
CA LEU A 99 -15.91 16.00 6.61
C LEU A 99 -15.13 15.00 7.47
N GLU A 100 -13.82 14.89 7.24
CA GLU A 100 -12.95 13.97 8.01
C GLU A 100 -12.91 14.37 9.50
N ARG A 101 -12.72 15.66 9.78
CA ARG A 101 -12.73 16.18 11.16
C ARG A 101 -14.09 15.96 11.81
N HIS A 102 -15.16 16.28 11.08
CA HIS A 102 -16.52 16.05 11.57
C HIS A 102 -16.75 14.58 11.94
N GLN A 103 -16.47 13.66 11.02
CA GLN A 103 -16.67 12.22 11.23
C GLN A 103 -15.84 11.65 12.40
N LYS A 104 -14.64 12.18 12.62
CA LYS A 104 -13.73 11.70 13.66
C LYS A 104 -14.01 12.29 15.04
N GLU A 105 -14.37 13.57 15.10
CA GLU A 105 -14.33 14.34 16.36
C GLU A 105 -15.68 14.97 16.73
N GLU A 106 -16.49 15.42 15.77
CA GLU A 106 -17.65 16.28 16.05
C GLU A 106 -19.00 15.55 15.91
N CYS A 107 -19.08 14.54 15.04
CA CYS A 107 -20.31 13.86 14.69
C CYS A 107 -20.87 13.05 15.87
N GLN A 108 -22.13 13.27 16.25
CA GLN A 108 -22.78 12.55 17.35
C GLN A 108 -23.10 11.09 17.01
N ASP A 109 -23.17 10.76 15.73
CA ASP A 109 -23.45 9.41 15.24
C ASP A 109 -22.17 8.66 14.85
N ARG A 110 -20.99 9.26 15.05
CA ARG A 110 -19.72 8.57 14.82
C ARG A 110 -19.60 7.33 15.70
N VAL A 111 -19.02 6.28 15.15
CA VAL A 111 -18.74 5.06 15.90
C VAL A 111 -17.59 5.32 16.86
N THR A 112 -17.84 5.14 18.15
CA THR A 112 -16.86 5.25 19.23
C THR A 112 -16.77 3.95 20.02
N GLN A 113 -15.78 3.87 20.90
CA GLN A 113 -15.51 2.71 21.75
C GLN A 113 -15.58 3.12 23.22
N CYS A 114 -16.00 2.19 24.09
CA CYS A 114 -16.05 2.42 25.52
C CYS A 114 -14.63 2.65 26.09
N LYS A 115 -14.47 3.54 27.09
CA LYS A 115 -13.19 3.71 27.80
C LYS A 115 -12.65 2.41 28.42
N TYR A 116 -13.54 1.49 28.78
CA TYR A 116 -13.21 0.17 29.33
C TYR A 116 -12.84 -0.87 28.25
N LYS A 117 -12.69 -0.48 26.98
CA LYS A 117 -12.14 -1.37 25.94
C LYS A 117 -10.76 -1.94 26.33
N ARG A 118 -9.97 -1.18 27.10
CA ARG A 118 -8.67 -1.63 27.61
C ARG A 118 -8.75 -2.85 28.55
N ILE A 119 -9.90 -3.07 29.16
CA ILE A 119 -10.20 -4.24 30.01
C ILE A 119 -11.17 -5.21 29.32
N GLY A 120 -11.26 -5.14 27.98
CA GLY A 120 -12.01 -6.11 27.20
C GLY A 120 -13.47 -5.77 26.91
N CYS A 121 -13.94 -4.54 27.18
CA CYS A 121 -15.30 -4.16 26.77
C CYS A 121 -15.45 -4.17 25.24
N PRO A 122 -16.37 -4.99 24.66
CA PRO A 122 -16.52 -5.11 23.21
C PRO A 122 -17.43 -4.02 22.60
N TRP A 123 -18.01 -3.15 23.42
CA TRP A 123 -19.01 -2.18 22.98
C TRP A 123 -18.39 -1.17 22.00
N HIS A 124 -19.10 -1.02 20.88
CA HIS A 124 -18.87 -0.02 19.85
C HIS A 124 -20.24 0.45 19.36
N GLY A 125 -20.43 1.76 19.27
CA GLY A 125 -21.72 2.34 18.94
C GLY A 125 -21.65 3.84 18.67
N PRO A 126 -22.78 4.49 18.37
CA PRO A 126 -22.85 5.93 18.18
C PRO A 126 -22.36 6.70 19.41
N PHE A 127 -21.68 7.82 19.20
CA PHE A 127 -21.10 8.60 20.29
C PHE A 127 -22.15 9.12 21.29
N HIS A 128 -23.35 9.48 20.83
CA HIS A 128 -24.42 9.94 21.72
C HIS A 128 -24.89 8.87 22.72
N GLU A 129 -24.68 7.58 22.44
CA GLU A 129 -25.00 6.46 23.33
C GLU A 129 -23.86 6.11 24.30
N LEU A 130 -22.64 6.64 24.08
CA LEU A 130 -21.45 6.29 24.85
C LEU A 130 -21.66 6.53 26.35
N THR A 131 -22.20 7.69 26.73
CA THR A 131 -22.39 8.06 28.14
C THR A 131 -23.36 7.11 28.83
N VAL A 132 -24.42 6.69 28.13
CA VAL A 132 -25.41 5.73 28.64
C VAL A 132 -24.78 4.36 28.82
N HIS A 133 -24.01 3.90 27.84
CA HIS A 133 -23.27 2.64 27.94
C HIS A 133 -22.25 2.68 29.08
N GLU A 134 -21.44 3.73 29.21
CA GLU A 134 -20.41 3.82 30.24
C GLU A 134 -20.98 3.80 31.65
N ALA A 135 -22.17 4.37 31.87
CA ALA A 135 -22.88 4.31 33.15
C ALA A 135 -23.41 2.90 33.46
N ALA A 136 -23.78 2.13 32.44
CA ALA A 136 -24.32 0.78 32.56
C ALA A 136 -23.27 -0.33 32.28
N CYS A 137 -22.00 0.03 32.10
CA CYS A 137 -20.98 -0.93 31.69
C CYS A 137 -20.71 -1.92 32.82
N ALA A 138 -20.82 -3.22 32.54
CA ALA A 138 -20.55 -4.29 33.51
C ALA A 138 -19.05 -4.61 33.67
N HIS A 139 -18.18 -4.12 32.76
CA HIS A 139 -16.74 -4.46 32.79
C HIS A 139 -15.98 -3.95 34.02
N PRO A 140 -16.29 -2.77 34.60
CA PRO A 140 -15.69 -2.32 35.86
C PRO A 140 -16.02 -3.20 37.06
N THR A 141 -17.14 -3.94 37.02
CA THR A 141 -17.59 -4.80 38.13
C THR A 141 -17.30 -6.29 37.89
N LYS A 142 -16.71 -6.66 36.74
CA LYS A 142 -16.27 -8.03 36.47
C LYS A 142 -15.15 -8.44 37.41
N THR A 143 -15.14 -9.72 37.77
CA THR A 143 -14.08 -10.29 38.61
C THR A 143 -12.78 -10.43 37.82
N GLY A 144 -11.65 -10.49 38.53
CA GLY A 144 -10.33 -10.67 37.90
C GLY A 144 -10.29 -11.90 36.99
N ASN A 145 -10.86 -13.03 37.41
CA ASN A 145 -10.88 -14.26 36.61
C ASN A 145 -11.59 -14.09 35.26
N GLU A 146 -12.74 -13.40 35.23
CA GLU A 146 -13.49 -13.14 33.99
C GLU A 146 -12.76 -12.16 33.06
N LEU A 147 -12.00 -11.22 33.63
CA LEU A 147 -11.18 -10.30 32.85
C LEU A 147 -9.92 -10.99 32.31
N MET A 148 -9.35 -11.95 33.05
CA MET A 148 -8.14 -12.67 32.63
C MET A 148 -8.34 -13.43 31.31
N GLU A 149 -9.50 -14.04 31.08
CA GLU A 149 -9.78 -14.73 29.80
C GLU A 149 -9.78 -13.75 28.62
N ILE A 150 -10.48 -12.62 28.77
CA ILE A 150 -10.59 -11.60 27.70
C ILE A 150 -9.23 -10.91 27.47
N LEU A 151 -8.51 -10.62 28.55
CA LEU A 151 -7.18 -10.02 28.49
C LEU A 151 -6.16 -10.98 27.89
N ASP A 152 -6.27 -12.29 28.13
CA ASP A 152 -5.37 -13.27 27.53
C ASP A 152 -5.54 -13.32 26.00
N GLU A 153 -6.77 -13.26 25.47
CA GLU A 153 -7.00 -13.16 24.02
C GLU A 153 -6.41 -11.87 23.41
N MET A 154 -6.58 -10.74 24.12
CA MET A 154 -6.01 -9.45 23.72
C MET A 154 -4.47 -9.49 23.74
N ASP A 155 -3.89 -10.07 24.78
CA ASP A 155 -2.45 -10.25 24.95
C ASP A 155 -1.89 -11.21 23.90
N GLN A 156 -2.56 -12.31 23.58
CA GLN A 156 -2.15 -13.23 22.53
C GLN A 156 -2.10 -12.53 21.17
N SER A 157 -3.11 -11.71 20.86
CA SER A 157 -3.15 -10.94 19.62
C SER A 157 -2.03 -9.91 19.56
N HIS A 158 -1.79 -9.19 20.66
CA HIS A 158 -0.70 -8.22 20.75
C HIS A 158 0.68 -8.88 20.71
N ARG A 159 0.85 -10.04 21.35
CA ARG A 159 2.09 -10.85 21.31
C ARG A 159 2.39 -11.30 19.88
N LYS A 160 1.39 -11.73 19.10
CA LYS A 160 1.58 -12.09 17.69
C LYS A 160 2.08 -10.90 16.86
N GLU A 161 1.53 -9.70 17.09
CA GLU A 161 2.00 -8.49 16.43
C GLU A 161 3.44 -8.11 16.85
N MET A 162 3.72 -8.18 18.16
CA MET A 162 5.04 -7.91 18.73
C MET A 162 6.08 -8.97 18.37
N GLN A 163 5.70 -10.20 18.05
CA GLN A 163 6.62 -11.26 17.62
C GLN A 163 7.38 -10.86 16.35
N LEU A 164 6.74 -10.18 15.39
CA LEU A 164 7.43 -9.71 14.19
C LEU A 164 8.50 -8.67 14.55
N TYR A 165 8.16 -7.69 15.38
CA TYR A 165 9.11 -6.68 15.85
C TYR A 165 10.25 -7.31 16.64
N ASN A 166 9.95 -8.21 17.58
CA ASN A 166 10.95 -8.93 18.36
C ASN A 166 11.87 -9.79 17.47
N SER A 167 11.32 -10.42 16.43
CA SER A 167 12.11 -11.18 15.46
C SER A 167 13.04 -10.27 14.67
N ILE A 168 12.57 -9.11 14.20
CA ILE A 168 13.41 -8.11 13.53
C ILE A 168 14.50 -7.60 14.47
N PHE A 169 14.18 -7.28 15.72
CA PHE A 169 15.17 -6.85 16.72
C PHE A 169 16.21 -7.94 17.00
N SER A 170 15.80 -9.20 17.07
CA SER A 170 16.72 -10.33 17.18
C SER A 170 17.63 -10.44 15.96
N LEU A 171 17.13 -10.24 14.74
CA LEU A 171 17.96 -10.23 13.53
C LEU A 171 18.97 -9.06 13.54
N LEU A 172 18.57 -7.90 14.07
CA LEU A 172 19.46 -6.75 14.25
C LEU A 172 20.57 -6.99 15.27
N SER A 173 20.50 -8.05 16.07
CA SER A 173 21.56 -8.44 17.00
C SER A 173 22.69 -9.27 16.35
N PHE A 174 22.55 -9.70 15.09
CA PHE A 174 23.58 -10.47 14.41
C PHE A 174 24.79 -9.61 14.02
N GLU A 175 25.97 -10.24 14.01
CA GLU A 175 27.22 -9.56 13.65
C GLU A 175 27.28 -9.22 12.15
N LYS A 176 26.69 -10.07 11.30
CA LYS A 176 26.70 -9.94 9.84
C LYS A 176 25.35 -9.47 9.30
N ILE A 177 25.16 -8.16 9.37
CA ILE A 177 23.99 -7.46 8.81
C ILE A 177 24.46 -6.61 7.64
N GLY A 178 23.81 -6.78 6.50
CA GLY A 178 24.00 -5.95 5.33
C GLY A 178 22.68 -5.36 4.88
N TYR A 179 22.69 -4.11 4.45
CA TYR A 179 21.56 -3.53 3.74
C TYR A 179 22.04 -2.83 2.48
N THR A 180 21.19 -2.79 1.47
CA THR A 180 21.48 -2.04 0.25
C THR A 180 20.19 -1.58 -0.41
N GLU A 181 20.29 -0.51 -1.19
CA GLU A 181 19.20 -0.05 -2.03
C GLU A 181 19.29 -0.74 -3.37
N VAL A 182 18.20 -1.40 -3.75
CA VAL A 182 18.12 -2.21 -4.95
C VAL A 182 17.18 -1.54 -5.95
N GLN A 183 17.67 -1.39 -7.17
CA GLN A 183 16.89 -0.84 -8.28
C GLN A 183 16.55 -1.95 -9.27
N PHE A 184 15.28 -2.31 -9.30
CA PHE A 184 14.69 -3.23 -10.25
C PHE A 184 14.46 -2.52 -11.58
N ARG A 185 15.11 -3.02 -12.63
CA ARG A 185 14.97 -2.54 -14.01
C ARG A 185 14.03 -3.47 -14.78
N PRO A 186 13.08 -2.94 -15.55
CA PRO A 186 12.16 -3.76 -16.32
C PRO A 186 12.89 -4.43 -17.49
N TYR A 187 12.54 -5.67 -17.78
CA TYR A 187 12.89 -6.37 -19.00
C TYR A 187 11.70 -7.22 -19.46
N ARG A 188 11.71 -7.62 -20.73
CA ARG A 188 10.65 -8.45 -21.31
C ARG A 188 11.20 -9.73 -21.91
N THR A 189 10.37 -10.74 -22.00
CA THR A 189 10.67 -11.98 -22.72
C THR A 189 10.27 -11.86 -24.19
N ASP A 190 10.99 -12.58 -25.05
CA ASP A 190 10.73 -12.65 -26.50
C ASP A 190 9.56 -13.59 -26.85
N ASP A 191 8.64 -13.81 -25.92
CA ASP A 191 7.45 -14.65 -26.12
C ASP A 191 6.42 -13.92 -26.98
N PHE A 192 5.51 -14.67 -27.64
CA PHE A 192 4.41 -14.09 -28.43
C PHE A 192 3.53 -13.11 -27.64
N ILE A 193 3.37 -13.35 -26.33
CA ILE A 193 2.83 -12.36 -25.38
C ILE A 193 3.99 -11.91 -24.52
N THR A 194 4.52 -10.71 -24.77
CA THR A 194 5.64 -10.18 -24.01
C THR A 194 5.26 -10.03 -22.54
N ARG A 195 6.05 -10.62 -21.65
CA ARG A 195 5.81 -10.57 -20.20
C ARG A 195 6.77 -9.60 -19.56
N LEU A 196 6.24 -8.75 -18.68
CA LEU A 196 7.03 -7.79 -17.91
C LEU A 196 7.65 -8.47 -16.68
N TYR A 197 8.97 -8.47 -16.63
CA TYR A 197 9.76 -8.87 -15.47
C TYR A 197 10.64 -7.72 -15.01
N TYR A 198 11.20 -7.86 -13.82
CA TYR A 198 12.13 -6.92 -13.26
C TYR A 198 13.36 -7.64 -12.73
N GLU A 199 14.53 -7.06 -12.96
CA GLU A 199 15.80 -7.58 -12.44
C GLU A 199 16.68 -6.44 -11.93
N THR A 200 17.40 -6.68 -10.84
CA THR A 200 18.41 -5.74 -10.36
C THR A 200 19.74 -6.00 -11.06
N PRO A 201 20.57 -4.96 -11.30
CA PRO A 201 21.99 -5.18 -11.53
C PRO A 201 22.60 -6.04 -10.42
N ARG A 202 23.72 -6.71 -10.70
CA ARG A 202 24.48 -7.41 -9.65
C ARG A 202 24.90 -6.40 -8.58
N PHE A 203 24.64 -6.74 -7.32
CA PHE A 203 25.05 -5.93 -6.18
C PHE A 203 25.79 -6.80 -5.16
N THR A 204 26.66 -6.19 -4.37
CA THR A 204 27.49 -6.90 -3.39
C THR A 204 27.10 -6.50 -1.98
N VAL A 205 26.75 -7.47 -1.15
CA VAL A 205 26.40 -7.31 0.27
C VAL A 205 26.92 -8.52 1.03
N LEU A 206 27.50 -8.28 2.22
CA LEU A 206 28.11 -9.33 3.07
C LEU A 206 29.16 -10.18 2.32
N ASN A 207 29.99 -9.54 1.49
CA ASN A 207 31.02 -10.18 0.66
C ASN A 207 30.49 -11.23 -0.32
N GLN A 208 29.20 -11.19 -0.64
CA GLN A 208 28.55 -12.05 -1.61
C GLN A 208 27.91 -11.20 -2.71
N THR A 209 27.85 -11.73 -3.92
CA THR A 209 27.24 -11.07 -5.07
C THR A 209 25.85 -11.61 -5.29
N TRP A 210 24.86 -10.72 -5.35
CA TRP A 210 23.45 -11.05 -5.40
C TRP A 210 22.77 -10.44 -6.62
N VAL A 211 21.63 -11.04 -7.00
CA VAL A 211 20.67 -10.49 -7.96
C VAL A 211 19.27 -10.75 -7.41
N LEU A 212 18.38 -9.78 -7.53
CA LEU A 212 16.95 -9.98 -7.30
C LEU A 212 16.22 -10.00 -8.64
N LYS A 213 15.29 -10.93 -8.78
CA LYS A 213 14.32 -10.95 -9.88
C LYS A 213 12.92 -10.81 -9.32
N ALA A 214 12.05 -10.12 -10.04
CA ALA A 214 10.64 -10.01 -9.69
C ALA A 214 9.76 -10.23 -10.91
N ARG A 215 8.59 -10.83 -10.67
CA ARG A 215 7.55 -11.11 -11.67
C ARG A 215 6.24 -10.48 -11.24
N VAL A 216 5.46 -10.05 -12.23
CA VAL A 216 4.12 -9.49 -12.01
C VAL A 216 3.08 -10.60 -12.15
N ASN A 217 2.10 -10.63 -11.24
CA ASN A 217 0.95 -11.56 -11.26
C ASN A 217 1.35 -13.03 -11.44
N ASP A 218 2.47 -13.45 -10.82
CA ASP A 218 2.99 -14.82 -10.91
C ASP A 218 3.07 -15.38 -12.36
N SER A 219 3.31 -14.52 -13.34
CA SER A 219 3.37 -14.87 -14.76
C SER A 219 2.07 -15.47 -15.31
N GLU A 220 0.91 -15.03 -14.82
CA GLU A 220 -0.40 -15.35 -15.39
C GLU A 220 -0.45 -15.10 -16.91
N ARG A 221 -1.20 -15.93 -17.65
CA ARG A 221 -1.30 -15.85 -19.13
C ARG A 221 -1.86 -14.51 -19.62
N ASN A 222 -2.76 -13.88 -18.86
CA ASN A 222 -3.47 -12.65 -19.24
C ASN A 222 -3.52 -11.64 -18.08
N PRO A 223 -2.39 -11.00 -17.72
CA PRO A 223 -2.35 -10.04 -16.61
C PRO A 223 -3.24 -8.81 -16.83
N ASN A 224 -3.63 -8.54 -18.09
CA ASN A 224 -4.49 -7.43 -18.47
C ASN A 224 -5.99 -7.62 -18.12
N LEU A 225 -6.42 -8.85 -17.80
CA LEU A 225 -7.81 -9.16 -17.46
C LEU A 225 -8.09 -9.11 -15.96
N SER A 226 -7.04 -9.06 -15.13
CA SER A 226 -7.17 -9.00 -13.68
C SER A 226 -6.93 -7.57 -13.18
N CYS A 227 -7.89 -7.02 -12.44
CA CYS A 227 -7.69 -5.78 -11.69
C CYS A 227 -6.80 -5.98 -10.45
N LYS A 228 -6.53 -7.24 -10.06
CA LYS A 228 -5.61 -7.57 -8.97
C LYS A 228 -4.19 -7.65 -9.52
N ARG A 229 -3.33 -6.80 -8.99
CA ARG A 229 -1.92 -6.76 -9.34
C ARG A 229 -1.07 -7.12 -8.13
N THR A 230 -0.17 -8.08 -8.32
CA THR A 230 0.77 -8.56 -7.31
C THR A 230 2.18 -8.61 -7.88
N LEU A 231 3.18 -8.50 -7.00
CA LEU A 231 4.58 -8.69 -7.34
C LEU A 231 5.11 -9.84 -6.47
N SER A 232 5.86 -10.75 -7.06
CA SER A 232 6.65 -11.74 -6.34
C SER A 232 8.11 -11.62 -6.75
N PHE A 233 9.01 -11.98 -5.86
CA PHE A 233 10.45 -11.84 -6.07
C PHE A 233 11.21 -13.08 -5.62
N GLN A 234 12.38 -13.28 -6.21
CA GLN A 234 13.36 -14.29 -5.80
C GLN A 234 14.72 -13.62 -5.59
N LEU A 235 15.47 -14.11 -4.62
CA LEU A 235 16.85 -13.71 -4.35
C LEU A 235 17.81 -14.78 -4.90
N LEU A 236 18.80 -14.35 -5.68
CA LEU A 236 19.79 -15.22 -6.29
C LEU A 236 21.19 -14.86 -5.79
N LEU A 237 21.92 -15.87 -5.35
CA LEU A 237 23.34 -15.82 -5.06
C LEU A 237 24.14 -16.12 -6.33
N LYS A 238 25.01 -15.20 -6.73
CA LYS A 238 25.85 -15.31 -7.94
C LYS A 238 27.32 -15.63 -7.65
N SER A 239 27.79 -15.37 -6.45
CA SER A 239 29.11 -15.80 -5.99
C SER A 239 29.10 -17.28 -5.59
N LYS A 240 30.25 -17.95 -5.69
CA LYS A 240 30.44 -19.29 -5.15
C LYS A 240 30.64 -19.21 -3.64
N VAL A 241 30.06 -20.15 -2.91
CA VAL A 241 30.23 -20.25 -1.45
C VAL A 241 31.10 -21.44 -1.07
N THR A 242 31.90 -21.27 -0.03
CA THR A 242 32.75 -22.33 0.53
C THR A 242 32.00 -23.22 1.52
N ALA A 243 30.90 -22.72 2.10
CA ALA A 243 30.02 -23.43 3.03
C ALA A 243 28.57 -22.93 2.84
N PRO A 244 27.55 -23.71 3.26
CA PRO A 244 26.17 -23.27 3.24
C PRO A 244 25.97 -21.93 3.95
N LEU A 245 25.28 -21.00 3.29
CA LEU A 245 25.06 -19.64 3.77
C LEU A 245 23.60 -19.50 4.22
N GLU A 246 23.38 -19.58 5.52
CA GLU A 246 22.07 -19.41 6.13
C GLU A 246 21.74 -17.91 6.25
N CYS A 247 20.69 -17.47 5.55
CA CYS A 247 20.32 -16.07 5.47
C CYS A 247 18.84 -15.84 5.80
N SER A 248 18.60 -14.78 6.57
CA SER A 248 17.28 -14.16 6.64
C SER A 248 17.30 -12.85 5.85
N PHE A 249 16.22 -12.54 5.13
CA PHE A 249 16.14 -11.32 4.32
C PHE A 249 14.73 -10.76 4.27
N LEU A 250 14.63 -9.45 4.03
CA LEU A 250 13.36 -8.78 3.76
C LEU A 250 13.55 -7.61 2.80
N LEU A 251 12.50 -7.31 2.05
CA LEU A 251 12.42 -6.15 1.17
C LEU A 251 11.48 -5.11 1.77
N LEU A 252 11.96 -3.89 1.89
CA LEU A 252 11.21 -2.73 2.37
C LEU A 252 11.15 -1.64 1.31
N LYS A 253 10.28 -0.65 1.54
CA LYS A 253 10.20 0.53 0.68
C LYS A 253 11.52 1.28 0.63
N GLY A 254 11.83 1.86 -0.53
CA GLY A 254 12.94 2.79 -0.69
C GLY A 254 12.68 4.14 0.03
N PRO A 255 13.71 4.99 0.21
CA PRO A 255 13.60 6.25 0.96
C PRO A 255 12.70 7.30 0.30
N TYR A 256 12.51 7.24 -1.02
CA TYR A 256 11.75 8.22 -1.80
C TYR A 256 10.44 7.67 -2.38
N ASP A 257 10.02 6.48 -1.95
CA ASP A 257 8.80 5.85 -2.44
C ASP A 257 7.69 5.90 -1.38
N ASP A 258 6.49 6.27 -1.82
CA ASP A 258 5.29 6.38 -0.97
C ASP A 258 4.52 5.05 -0.90
N VAL A 259 5.13 3.97 -1.35
CA VAL A 259 4.54 2.65 -1.38
C VAL A 259 4.56 2.00 0.00
N LYS A 260 3.42 1.44 0.40
CA LYS A 260 3.28 0.68 1.64
C LYS A 260 3.57 -0.80 1.42
N ILE A 261 4.62 -1.29 2.07
CA ILE A 261 5.05 -2.70 2.06
C ILE A 261 5.15 -3.15 3.52
N SER A 262 4.46 -4.24 3.85
CA SER A 262 4.53 -4.84 5.18
C SER A 262 5.84 -5.62 5.35
N PRO A 263 6.56 -5.50 6.49
CA PRO A 263 7.77 -6.28 6.68
C PRO A 263 7.45 -7.78 6.80
N VAL A 264 8.09 -8.61 5.98
CA VAL A 264 8.05 -10.08 6.09
C VAL A 264 9.47 -10.61 5.99
N ILE A 265 9.87 -11.40 6.99
CA ILE A 265 11.18 -12.04 7.03
C ILE A 265 11.09 -13.37 6.28
N TYR A 266 11.95 -13.53 5.28
CA TYR A 266 12.16 -14.78 4.58
C TYR A 266 13.47 -15.40 5.04
N HIS A 267 13.51 -16.74 5.08
CA HIS A 267 14.68 -17.49 5.48
C HIS A 267 15.05 -18.50 4.40
N PHE A 268 16.34 -18.59 4.08
CA PHE A 268 16.84 -19.52 3.08
C PHE A 268 18.31 -19.89 3.33
N VAL A 269 18.67 -21.13 2.99
CA VAL A 269 20.05 -21.63 3.05
C VAL A 269 20.59 -21.75 1.63
N PHE A 270 21.54 -20.89 1.27
CA PHE A 270 22.16 -20.92 -0.04
C PHE A 270 23.33 -21.89 -0.09
N THR A 271 23.37 -22.75 -1.11
CA THR A 271 24.51 -23.63 -1.43
C THR A 271 24.93 -23.44 -2.89
N ASN A 272 25.99 -24.13 -3.33
CA ASN A 272 26.40 -24.08 -4.73
C ASN A 272 25.40 -24.80 -5.66
N GLU A 273 24.61 -25.74 -5.12
CA GLU A 273 23.53 -26.47 -5.80
C GLU A 273 22.20 -25.72 -5.73
N SER A 274 21.97 -24.97 -4.65
CA SER A 274 20.75 -24.22 -4.37
C SER A 274 21.06 -22.73 -4.18
N ASN A 275 21.23 -22.03 -5.29
CA ASN A 275 21.68 -20.63 -5.31
C ASN A 275 20.55 -19.61 -5.52
N GLU A 276 19.30 -20.05 -5.62
CA GLU A 276 18.14 -19.18 -5.77
C GLU A 276 16.99 -19.62 -4.87
N THR A 277 16.25 -18.65 -4.35
CA THR A 277 15.02 -18.91 -3.60
C THR A 277 13.86 -19.18 -4.55
N ASP A 278 12.81 -19.83 -4.06
CA ASP A 278 11.51 -19.77 -4.71
C ASP A 278 11.02 -18.31 -4.81
N TYR A 279 10.09 -18.07 -5.74
CA TYR A 279 9.38 -16.80 -5.79
C TYR A 279 8.47 -16.66 -4.58
N VAL A 280 8.73 -15.64 -3.77
CA VAL A 280 7.90 -15.27 -2.63
C VAL A 280 7.16 -13.96 -2.92
N PRO A 281 5.94 -13.77 -2.39
CA PRO A 281 5.19 -12.55 -2.63
C PRO A 281 5.91 -11.34 -2.01
N LEU A 282 5.92 -10.21 -2.72
CA LEU A 282 6.23 -8.92 -2.12
C LEU A 282 4.97 -8.47 -1.37
N PRO A 283 4.99 -8.34 -0.02
CA PRO A 283 3.82 -8.08 0.81
C PRO A 283 3.34 -6.62 0.70
N ILE A 284 2.84 -6.28 -0.49
CA ILE A 284 2.20 -5.00 -0.80
C ILE A 284 0.79 -5.03 -0.22
N VAL A 285 0.38 -3.93 0.42
CA VAL A 285 -0.90 -3.84 1.15
C VAL A 285 -2.12 -4.04 0.23
N ASP A 286 -2.08 -3.46 -0.97
CA ASP A 286 -3.18 -3.56 -1.94
C ASP A 286 -2.70 -3.37 -3.39
N SER A 287 -3.62 -3.53 -4.35
CA SER A 287 -3.32 -3.34 -5.78
C SER A 287 -3.07 -1.88 -6.17
N VAL A 288 -3.54 -0.90 -5.38
CA VAL A 288 -3.26 0.53 -5.64
C VAL A 288 -1.78 0.82 -5.37
N GLU A 289 -1.25 0.32 -4.27
CA GLU A 289 0.17 0.37 -3.92
C GLU A 289 1.02 -0.36 -4.97
N CYS A 290 0.56 -1.52 -5.46
CA CYS A 290 1.25 -2.23 -6.55
C CYS A 290 1.27 -1.40 -7.86
N ASN A 291 0.19 -0.69 -8.17
CA ASN A 291 0.14 0.18 -9.34
C ASN A 291 1.14 1.33 -9.27
N LYS A 292 1.41 1.88 -8.08
CA LYS A 292 2.43 2.93 -7.91
C LYS A 292 3.82 2.43 -8.32
N LEU A 293 4.17 1.20 -7.93
CA LEU A 293 5.43 0.55 -8.32
C LEU A 293 5.50 0.32 -9.84
N LEU A 294 4.44 -0.22 -10.43
CA LEU A 294 4.38 -0.51 -11.87
C LEU A 294 4.35 0.76 -12.75
N ALA A 295 3.79 1.87 -12.23
CA ALA A 295 3.80 3.16 -12.91
C ALA A 295 5.18 3.85 -12.89
N ALA A 296 6.12 3.37 -12.07
CA ALA A 296 7.47 3.90 -12.03
C ALA A 296 8.34 3.32 -13.16
N LYS A 297 9.35 4.08 -13.61
CA LYS A 297 10.30 3.60 -14.63
C LYS A 297 11.14 2.43 -14.10
N ASN A 298 11.61 2.57 -12.86
CA ASN A 298 12.31 1.56 -12.10
C ASN A 298 11.64 1.42 -10.74
N ILE A 299 11.70 0.23 -10.15
CA ILE A 299 11.22 -0.02 -8.78
C ILE A 299 12.42 0.05 -7.84
N ASN A 300 12.38 0.93 -6.83
CA ASN A 300 13.47 1.09 -5.87
C ASN A 300 13.03 0.56 -4.51
N LEU A 301 13.69 -0.47 -4.02
CA LEU A 301 13.41 -1.10 -2.72
C LEU A 301 14.68 -1.14 -1.88
N ARG A 302 14.54 -1.42 -0.59
CA ARG A 302 15.66 -1.64 0.32
C ARG A 302 15.69 -3.10 0.74
N LEU A 303 16.79 -3.77 0.44
CA LEU A 303 17.04 -5.15 0.88
C LEU A 303 17.81 -5.13 2.20
N PHE A 304 17.32 -5.87 3.18
CA PHE A 304 18.08 -6.25 4.37
C PHE A 304 18.44 -7.73 4.28
N LEU A 305 19.69 -8.03 4.58
CA LEU A 305 20.29 -9.36 4.58
C LEU A 305 20.95 -9.60 5.92
N PHE A 306 20.61 -10.72 6.53
CA PHE A 306 21.10 -11.16 7.83
C PHE A 306 21.73 -12.52 7.62
N GLN A 307 23.05 -12.63 7.79
CA GLN A 307 23.72 -13.93 7.74
C GLN A 307 23.74 -14.52 9.15
N ILE A 308 23.08 -15.67 9.30
CA ILE A 308 23.09 -16.42 10.55
C ILE A 308 24.40 -17.20 10.61
N GLN A 309 25.23 -16.89 11.61
CA GLN A 309 26.39 -17.71 11.93
C GLN A 309 26.01 -18.66 13.06
N LYS A 310 26.31 -19.94 12.88
CA LYS A 310 26.34 -20.92 13.98
C LYS A 310 27.63 -20.78 14.76
#